data_AF-A0AAP9NPR4-F1
#
_entry.id   AF-A0AAP9NPR4-F1
#
_cell.length_a   1.000
_cell.length_b   1.000
_cell.length_c   1.000
_cell.angle_alpha   90.00
_cell.angle_beta   90.00
_cell.angle_gamma   90.00
#
_symmetry.space_group_name_H-M   'P 1'
#
loop_
_entity.id
_entity.type
_entity.pdbx_description
1 polymer ?
#
loop_
_entity_poly.entity_id
_entity_poly.type
_entity_poly.pdbx_seq_one_letter_code
_entity_poly.pdbx_strand_id
1 'polypeptide(L)'
;MMLWTRLLNPEVRPVYQHKDWIQEQLGEARADSIVNQTRNLCLYPNVYLMDQFSTQIRVIRPIAVDKTEVTIYCFAPKGEAAEDRRVRIRQYEDFFNVSGMGTPDDLEEFRACQEGYNGALAEWNDLSRGAQQWIKGADETAQAIDMKPLLSGASPEDEGLYVLHHQHWVSEMLRAIDKERSQFIATASA
;
A
#
# COMPACT_ATOMS: atom_id res chain seq x y z
N MET A 1 -2.60 3.24 5.10
CA MET A 1 -1.51 3.96 4.42
C MET A 1 -1.77 3.88 2.93
N MET A 2 -1.77 4.99 2.19
CA MET A 2 -2.10 4.99 0.76
C MET A 2 -1.10 5.84 0.00
N LEU A 3 -0.43 5.24 -0.99
CA LEU A 3 0.35 5.95 -1.99
C LEU A 3 -0.48 6.07 -3.27
N TRP A 4 -0.41 7.19 -3.96
CA TRP A 4 -1.05 7.39 -5.25
C TRP A 4 -0.17 8.26 -6.15
N THR A 5 -0.31 8.08 -7.47
CA THR A 5 0.41 8.87 -8.47
C THR A 5 -0.48 9.14 -9.68
N ARG A 6 -0.17 10.17 -10.47
CA ARG A 6 -0.85 10.45 -11.74
C ARG A 6 -0.36 9.51 -12.84
N LEU A 7 -1.30 8.96 -13.60
CA LEU A 7 -1.00 8.16 -14.79
C LEU A 7 -0.59 9.04 -15.97
N LEU A 8 0.33 8.55 -16.79
CA LEU A 8 0.73 9.19 -18.04
C LEU A 8 -0.21 8.85 -19.21
N ASN A 9 -0.77 7.64 -19.20
CA ASN A 9 -1.59 7.07 -20.27
C ASN A 9 -2.83 6.35 -19.71
N PRO A 10 -3.74 7.04 -19.00
CA PRO A 10 -4.89 6.41 -18.34
C PRO A 10 -5.82 5.66 -19.31
N GLU A 11 -5.84 6.03 -20.59
CA GLU A 11 -6.70 5.46 -21.65
C GLU A 11 -6.46 3.97 -21.94
N VAL A 12 -5.30 3.42 -21.56
CA VAL A 12 -4.98 2.00 -21.76
C VAL A 12 -5.56 1.09 -20.67
N ARG A 13 -6.17 1.67 -19.63
CA ARG A 13 -6.76 0.94 -18.51
C ARG A 13 -8.25 0.69 -18.77
N PRO A 14 -8.77 -0.52 -18.47
CA PRO A 14 -10.18 -0.82 -18.74
C PRO A 14 -11.17 0.13 -18.05
N VAL A 15 -10.82 0.66 -16.87
CA VAL A 15 -11.67 1.62 -16.14
C VAL A 15 -11.92 2.92 -16.93
N TYR A 16 -11.05 3.28 -17.87
CA TYR A 16 -11.15 4.52 -18.64
C TYR A 16 -12.39 4.57 -19.53
N GLN A 17 -12.84 3.41 -20.05
CA GLN A 17 -14.05 3.30 -20.88
C GLN A 17 -15.33 3.71 -20.12
N HIS A 18 -15.27 3.71 -18.79
CA HIS A 18 -16.39 4.04 -17.92
C HIS A 18 -16.28 5.44 -17.30
N LYS A 19 -15.31 6.27 -17.71
CA LYS A 19 -15.03 7.56 -17.06
C LYS A 19 -16.26 8.48 -16.96
N ASP A 20 -17.07 8.57 -18.02
CA ASP A 20 -18.22 9.49 -18.07
C ASP A 20 -19.32 9.01 -17.12
N TRP A 21 -19.57 7.70 -17.08
CA TRP A 21 -20.49 7.09 -16.13
C TRP A 21 -20.00 7.25 -14.68
N ILE A 22 -18.72 7.02 -14.42
CA ILE A 22 -18.13 7.21 -13.08
C ILE A 22 -18.26 8.67 -12.63
N GLN A 23 -18.02 9.62 -13.52
CA GLN A 23 -18.18 11.05 -13.25
C GLN A 23 -19.63 11.43 -12.97
N GLU A 24 -20.58 10.92 -13.73
CA GLU A 24 -22.01 11.14 -13.48
C GLU A 24 -22.42 10.62 -12.10
N GLN A 25 -21.92 9.45 -11.69
CA GLN A 25 -22.31 8.82 -10.42
C GLN A 25 -21.60 9.39 -9.20
N LEU A 26 -20.33 9.78 -9.33
CA LEU A 26 -19.45 10.08 -8.19
C LEU A 26 -18.92 11.52 -8.18
N GLY A 27 -19.21 12.30 -9.21
CA GLY A 27 -18.65 13.64 -9.40
C GLY A 27 -17.24 13.63 -9.98
N GLU A 28 -16.82 14.79 -10.47
CA GLU A 28 -15.56 14.99 -11.20
C GLU A 28 -14.32 14.60 -10.38
N ALA A 29 -14.19 15.12 -9.15
CA ALA A 29 -13.01 14.88 -8.33
C ALA A 29 -12.78 13.38 -8.02
N ARG A 30 -13.85 12.64 -7.73
CA ARG A 30 -13.76 11.21 -7.42
C ARG A 30 -13.55 10.39 -8.69
N ALA A 31 -14.17 10.75 -9.81
CA ALA A 31 -13.92 10.10 -11.09
C ALA A 31 -12.47 10.30 -11.57
N ASP A 32 -11.94 11.51 -11.42
CA ASP A 32 -10.55 11.82 -11.74
C ASP A 32 -9.57 10.97 -10.90
N SER A 33 -9.80 10.87 -9.59
CA SER A 33 -9.01 9.97 -8.75
C SER A 33 -9.15 8.51 -9.18
N ILE A 34 -10.34 8.04 -9.56
CA ILE A 34 -10.56 6.64 -9.98
C ILE A 34 -9.83 6.32 -11.29
N VAL A 35 -9.96 7.18 -12.28
CA VAL A 35 -9.55 6.89 -13.66
C VAL A 35 -8.09 7.29 -13.93
N ASN A 36 -7.66 8.44 -13.40
CA ASN A 36 -6.39 9.07 -13.79
C ASN A 36 -5.26 8.89 -12.77
N GLN A 37 -5.47 8.11 -11.71
CA GLN A 37 -4.46 7.84 -10.69
C GLN A 37 -4.20 6.35 -10.51
N THR A 38 -2.98 6.02 -10.09
CA THR A 38 -2.63 4.74 -9.49
C THR A 38 -2.78 4.80 -7.98
N ARG A 39 -2.99 3.66 -7.31
CA ARG A 39 -3.10 3.56 -5.86
C ARG A 39 -2.45 2.29 -5.33
N ASN A 40 -1.71 2.43 -4.23
CA ASN A 40 -1.28 1.35 -3.35
C ASN A 40 -1.83 1.60 -1.95
N LEU A 41 -2.92 0.92 -1.62
CA LEU A 41 -3.52 0.99 -0.30
C LEU A 41 -3.05 -0.19 0.53
N CYS A 42 -2.31 0.08 1.60
CA CYS A 42 -2.06 -0.87 2.67
C CYS A 42 -3.21 -0.80 3.69
N LEU A 43 -3.98 -1.88 3.74
CA LEU A 43 -4.87 -2.24 4.83
C LEU A 43 -4.03 -2.99 5.88
N TYR A 44 -3.75 -2.29 6.98
CA TYR A 44 -2.89 -2.80 8.04
C TYR A 44 -3.43 -4.13 8.60
N PRO A 45 -2.56 -5.12 8.89
CA PRO A 45 -1.10 -5.04 8.80
C PRO A 45 -0.52 -5.44 7.44
N ASN A 46 -1.23 -6.25 6.66
CA ASN A 46 -0.58 -7.09 5.65
C ASN A 46 -1.40 -7.35 4.38
N VAL A 47 -2.44 -6.55 4.13
CA VAL A 47 -3.24 -6.63 2.90
C VAL A 47 -3.04 -5.37 2.08
N TYR A 48 -2.67 -5.53 0.82
CA TYR A 48 -2.50 -4.44 -0.12
C TYR A 48 -3.55 -4.53 -1.21
N LEU A 49 -4.32 -3.45 -1.38
CA LEU A 49 -5.19 -3.24 -2.52
C LEU A 49 -4.45 -2.31 -3.49
N MET A 50 -4.05 -2.86 -4.62
CA MET A 50 -3.24 -2.13 -5.59
C MET A 50 -4.03 -1.99 -6.89
N ASP A 51 -4.06 -0.77 -7.38
CA ASP A 51 -4.71 -0.38 -8.62
C ASP A 51 -3.72 0.48 -9.42
N GLN A 52 -2.97 -0.14 -10.32
CA GLN A 52 -1.95 0.52 -11.14
C GLN A 52 -2.12 0.09 -12.61
N PHE A 53 -1.18 -0.67 -13.17
CA PHE A 53 -1.27 -1.33 -14.48
C PHE A 53 -2.45 -2.31 -14.57
N SER A 54 -2.72 -3.00 -13.47
CA SER A 54 -3.87 -3.86 -13.27
C SER A 54 -4.27 -3.80 -11.79
N THR A 55 -5.28 -4.58 -11.42
CA THR A 55 -5.88 -4.60 -10.08
C THR A 55 -5.53 -5.88 -9.35
N GLN A 56 -4.91 -5.76 -8.18
CA GLN A 56 -4.56 -6.91 -7.35
C GLN A 56 -4.84 -6.71 -5.86
N ILE A 57 -5.14 -7.82 -5.19
CA ILE A 57 -5.08 -7.95 -3.73
C ILE A 57 -3.81 -8.74 -3.43
N ARG A 58 -2.88 -8.15 -2.68
CA ARG A 58 -1.65 -8.82 -2.22
C ARG A 58 -1.76 -9.05 -0.70
N VAL A 59 -1.69 -10.30 -0.28
CA VAL A 59 -1.73 -10.71 1.13
C VAL A 59 -0.35 -11.23 1.51
N ILE A 60 0.22 -10.64 2.56
CA ILE A 60 1.57 -10.93 3.05
C ILE A 60 1.44 -11.74 4.34
N ARG A 61 1.48 -13.08 4.26
CA ARG A 61 1.36 -13.94 5.45
C ARG A 61 2.75 -14.15 6.09
N PRO A 62 2.99 -13.65 7.32
CA PRO A 62 4.23 -13.96 8.02
C PRO A 62 4.25 -15.45 8.41
N ILE A 63 5.36 -16.13 8.12
CA ILE A 63 5.59 -17.54 8.52
C ILE A 63 6.63 -17.60 9.63
N ALA A 64 7.69 -16.80 9.49
CA ALA A 64 8.75 -16.59 10.46
C ALA A 64 9.27 -15.15 10.30
N VAL A 65 10.22 -14.74 11.16
CA VAL A 65 10.83 -13.40 11.09
C VAL A 65 11.58 -13.13 9.78
N ASP A 66 12.01 -14.18 9.10
CA ASP A 66 12.81 -14.18 7.87
C ASP A 66 12.07 -14.86 6.69
N LYS A 67 10.79 -15.19 6.86
CA LYS A 67 10.02 -15.94 5.87
C LYS A 67 8.58 -15.49 5.78
N THR A 68 8.17 -15.18 4.55
CA THR A 68 6.84 -14.68 4.24
C THR A 68 6.27 -15.44 3.04
N GLU A 69 4.98 -15.75 3.10
CA GLU A 69 4.20 -16.23 1.96
C GLU A 69 3.39 -15.07 1.38
N VAL A 70 3.59 -14.77 0.09
CA VAL A 70 2.84 -13.72 -0.60
C VAL A 70 1.81 -14.36 -1.51
N THR A 71 0.53 -14.08 -1.26
CA THR A 71 -0.57 -14.50 -2.13
C THR A 71 -1.12 -13.30 -2.88
N ILE A 72 -1.27 -13.42 -4.19
CA ILE A 72 -1.74 -12.33 -5.05
C ILE A 72 -3.01 -12.79 -5.78
N TYR A 73 -4.05 -11.97 -5.73
CA TYR A 73 -5.31 -12.19 -6.41
C TYR A 73 -5.56 -11.06 -7.41
N CYS A 74 -5.65 -11.40 -8.70
CA CYS A 74 -6.20 -10.46 -9.69
C CYS A 74 -7.72 -10.35 -9.47
N PHE A 75 -8.23 -9.13 -9.40
CA PHE A 75 -9.67 -8.89 -9.21
C PHE A 75 -10.22 -7.95 -10.29
N ALA A 76 -11.52 -8.03 -10.56
CA ALA A 76 -12.20 -7.24 -11.57
C ALA A 76 -13.63 -6.90 -11.16
N PRO A 77 -14.25 -5.83 -11.70
CA PRO A 77 -15.67 -5.58 -11.55
C PRO A 77 -16.52 -6.76 -12.04
N LYS A 78 -17.63 -7.02 -11.34
CA LYS A 78 -18.62 -7.99 -11.82
C LYS A 78 -19.29 -7.46 -13.09
N GLY A 79 -19.40 -8.29 -14.11
CA GLY A 79 -20.01 -7.91 -15.40
C GLY A 79 -19.08 -7.11 -16.33
N GLU A 80 -17.79 -6.98 -16.01
CA GLU A 80 -16.79 -6.39 -16.92
C GLU A 80 -16.82 -7.08 -18.30
N ALA A 81 -16.72 -6.29 -19.37
CA ALA A 81 -16.73 -6.78 -20.74
C ALA A 81 -15.57 -7.77 -20.96
N ALA A 82 -15.77 -8.73 -21.87
CA ALA A 82 -14.78 -9.79 -22.11
C ALA A 82 -13.42 -9.22 -22.56
N GLU A 83 -13.43 -8.15 -23.35
CA GLU A 83 -12.22 -7.50 -23.85
C GLU A 83 -11.48 -6.73 -22.74
N ASP A 84 -12.19 -5.96 -21.92
CA ASP A 84 -11.64 -5.27 -20.76
C ASP A 84 -11.01 -6.25 -19.76
N ARG A 85 -11.70 -7.36 -19.50
CA ARG A 85 -11.18 -8.45 -18.68
C ARG A 85 -9.92 -9.07 -19.27
N ARG A 86 -9.89 -9.29 -20.59
CA ARG A 86 -8.72 -9.81 -21.30
C ARG A 86 -7.53 -8.87 -21.12
N VAL A 87 -7.73 -7.56 -21.31
CA VAL A 87 -6.68 -6.54 -21.14
C VAL A 87 -6.17 -6.54 -19.70
N ARG A 88 -7.06 -6.51 -18.71
CA ARG A 88 -6.71 -6.54 -17.28
C ARG A 88 -5.87 -7.75 -16.90
N ILE A 89 -6.26 -8.94 -17.36
CA ILE A 89 -5.54 -10.19 -17.09
C ILE A 89 -4.16 -10.15 -17.72
N ARG A 90 -4.02 -9.69 -18.97
CA ARG A 90 -2.71 -9.58 -19.63
C ARG A 90 -1.80 -8.58 -18.92
N GLN A 91 -2.32 -7.39 -18.57
CA GLN A 91 -1.57 -6.41 -17.79
C GLN A 91 -1.15 -6.94 -16.41
N TYR A 92 -2.01 -7.74 -15.76
CA TYR A 92 -1.66 -8.42 -14.51
C TYR A 92 -0.55 -9.46 -14.70
N GLU A 93 -0.65 -10.28 -15.75
CA GLU A 93 0.36 -11.29 -16.07
C GLU A 93 1.71 -10.67 -16.41
N ASP A 94 1.72 -9.58 -17.18
CA ASP A 94 2.94 -8.91 -17.62
C ASP A 94 3.72 -8.28 -16.48
N PHE A 95 3.04 -7.74 -15.44
CA PHE A 95 3.70 -6.96 -14.39
C PHE A 95 3.65 -7.60 -13.00
N PHE A 96 2.49 -8.12 -12.59
CA PHE A 96 2.18 -8.43 -11.19
C PHE A 96 2.20 -9.91 -10.83
N ASN A 97 2.06 -10.82 -11.80
CA ASN A 97 2.10 -12.24 -11.49
C ASN A 97 3.50 -12.64 -10.98
N VAL A 98 3.64 -13.88 -10.49
CA VAL A 98 4.90 -14.37 -9.89
C VAL A 98 6.10 -14.28 -10.85
N SER A 99 5.86 -14.38 -12.15
CA SER A 99 6.84 -14.24 -13.22
C SER A 99 6.79 -12.88 -13.94
N GLY A 100 5.97 -11.96 -13.44
CA GLY A 100 5.72 -10.66 -14.04
C GLY A 100 6.92 -9.76 -13.85
N MET A 101 7.08 -8.79 -14.74
CA MET A 101 8.27 -7.95 -14.84
C MET A 101 8.63 -7.25 -13.53
N GLY A 102 7.66 -6.82 -12.72
CA GLY A 102 7.94 -6.12 -11.46
C GLY A 102 8.32 -7.03 -10.29
N THR A 103 7.90 -8.30 -10.32
CA THR A 103 8.12 -9.23 -9.21
C THR A 103 9.60 -9.54 -8.91
N PRO A 104 10.49 -9.82 -9.88
CA PRO A 104 11.90 -10.10 -9.57
C PRO A 104 12.62 -8.89 -8.97
N ASP A 105 12.30 -7.68 -9.42
CA ASP A 105 12.89 -6.43 -8.89
C ASP A 105 12.45 -6.22 -7.43
N ASP A 106 11.15 -6.35 -7.14
CA ASP A 106 10.61 -6.30 -5.77
C ASP A 106 11.29 -7.35 -4.86
N LEU A 107 11.47 -8.58 -5.35
CA LEU A 107 12.03 -9.68 -4.56
C LEU A 107 13.52 -9.48 -4.22
N GLU A 108 14.29 -8.85 -5.12
CA GLU A 108 15.68 -8.50 -4.84
C GLU A 108 15.75 -7.41 -3.76
N GLU A 109 14.93 -6.35 -3.86
CA GLU A 109 14.86 -5.31 -2.84
C GLU A 109 14.48 -5.88 -1.47
N PHE A 110 13.50 -6.79 -1.41
CA PHE A 110 13.13 -7.43 -0.14
C PHE A 110 14.25 -8.28 0.45
N ARG A 111 14.99 -9.01 -0.40
CA ARG A 111 16.15 -9.81 0.02
C ARG A 111 17.25 -8.89 0.55
N ALA A 112 17.57 -7.82 -0.18
CA ALA A 112 18.59 -6.85 0.21
C ALA A 112 18.23 -6.15 1.53
N CYS A 113 16.97 -5.75 1.73
CA CYS A 113 16.51 -5.21 3.01
C CYS A 113 16.67 -6.23 4.14
N GLN A 114 16.25 -7.48 3.95
CA GLN A 114 16.37 -8.53 4.97
C GLN A 114 17.84 -8.78 5.36
N GLU A 115 18.74 -8.77 4.39
CA GLU A 115 20.18 -8.89 4.64
C GLU A 115 20.73 -7.67 5.37
N GLY A 116 20.36 -6.46 4.95
CA GLY A 116 20.73 -5.21 5.61
C GLY A 116 20.28 -5.14 7.08
N TYR A 117 19.08 -5.65 7.39
CA TYR A 117 18.57 -5.69 8.76
C TYR A 117 19.32 -6.64 9.70
N ASN A 118 20.20 -7.53 9.18
CA ASN A 118 21.11 -8.30 10.02
C ASN A 118 22.29 -7.46 10.55
N GLY A 119 22.46 -6.22 10.07
CA GLY A 119 23.47 -5.27 10.53
C GLY A 119 23.20 -4.73 11.93
N ALA A 120 23.31 -5.57 12.96
CA ALA A 120 22.93 -5.27 14.35
C ALA A 120 23.72 -4.12 15.03
N LEU A 121 24.78 -3.60 14.40
CA LEU A 121 25.52 -2.44 14.90
C LEU A 121 24.86 -1.10 14.54
N ALA A 122 23.97 -1.09 13.55
CA ALA A 122 23.18 0.10 13.23
C ALA A 122 22.00 0.19 14.20
N GLU A 123 21.89 1.31 14.92
CA GLU A 123 20.82 1.52 15.90
C GLU A 123 19.47 1.87 15.23
N TRP A 124 19.52 2.57 14.09
CA TRP A 124 18.33 3.16 13.46
C TRP A 124 18.29 2.93 11.95
N ASN A 125 17.07 2.77 11.43
CA ASN A 125 16.76 2.95 10.02
C ASN A 125 16.16 4.36 9.85
N ASP A 126 16.77 5.20 9.01
CA ASP A 126 16.26 6.53 8.75
C ASP A 126 15.01 6.47 7.85
N LEU A 127 13.98 7.23 8.22
CA LEU A 127 12.72 7.40 7.50
C LEU A 127 12.31 8.88 7.47
N SER A 128 13.31 9.77 7.33
CA SER A 128 13.13 11.22 7.44
C SER A 128 12.86 11.91 6.10
N ARG A 129 12.86 11.18 4.96
CA ARG A 129 12.65 11.80 3.65
C ARG A 129 11.26 12.46 3.57
N GLY A 130 11.26 13.76 3.29
CA GLY A 130 10.03 14.57 3.23
C GLY A 130 9.56 15.13 4.57
N ALA A 131 10.30 14.96 5.68
CA ALA A 131 9.85 15.36 7.02
C ALA A 131 9.46 16.84 7.16
N GLN A 132 10.13 17.73 6.42
CA GLN A 132 9.84 19.17 6.47
C GLN A 132 8.57 19.60 5.72
N GLN A 133 8.02 18.71 4.87
CA GLN A 133 6.88 19.00 4.02
C GLN A 133 5.67 18.09 4.31
N TRP A 134 5.63 17.49 5.50
CA TRP A 134 4.46 16.76 5.95
C TRP A 134 3.28 17.70 6.23
N ILE A 135 2.09 17.25 5.81
CA ILE A 135 0.84 17.96 5.99
C ILE A 135 0.04 17.20 7.05
N LYS A 136 -0.28 17.86 8.17
CA LYS A 136 -1.16 17.28 9.18
C LYS A 136 -2.60 17.28 8.64
N GLY A 137 -3.22 16.11 8.60
CA GLY A 137 -4.55 15.95 8.01
C GLY A 137 -4.51 15.71 6.50
N ALA A 138 -5.61 16.08 5.83
CA ALA A 138 -5.82 15.90 4.40
C ALA A 138 -5.10 16.97 3.57
N ASP A 139 -4.36 16.56 2.55
CA ASP A 139 -3.95 17.42 1.43
C ASP A 139 -5.13 17.79 0.51
N GLU A 140 -4.90 18.65 -0.48
CA GLU A 140 -5.93 19.12 -1.42
C GLU A 140 -6.63 17.97 -2.17
N THR A 141 -5.88 16.94 -2.58
CA THR A 141 -6.44 15.80 -3.31
C THR A 141 -7.33 14.98 -2.39
N ALA A 142 -6.87 14.71 -1.16
CA ALA A 142 -7.65 14.01 -0.15
C ALA A 142 -8.93 14.77 0.23
N GLN A 143 -8.84 16.10 0.40
CA GLN A 143 -10.00 16.96 0.68
C GLN A 143 -11.05 16.89 -0.43
N ALA A 144 -10.61 16.92 -1.70
CA ALA A 144 -11.50 16.91 -2.86
C ALA A 144 -12.38 15.65 -2.96
N ILE A 145 -11.97 14.55 -2.32
CA ILE A 145 -12.71 13.27 -2.32
C ILE A 145 -13.19 12.81 -0.93
N ASP A 146 -13.23 13.74 0.04
CA ASP A 146 -13.61 13.53 1.45
C ASP A 146 -12.80 12.42 2.16
N MET A 147 -11.50 12.33 1.85
CA MET A 147 -10.57 11.49 2.61
C MET A 147 -10.09 12.24 3.85
N LYS A 148 -10.00 11.51 4.97
CA LYS A 148 -9.63 12.04 6.29
C LYS A 148 -8.36 11.39 6.83
N PRO A 149 -7.22 11.45 6.11
CA PRO A 149 -5.96 10.93 6.63
C PRO A 149 -5.52 11.75 7.85
N LEU A 150 -4.78 11.12 8.75
CA LEU A 150 -4.15 11.82 9.88
C LEU A 150 -2.91 12.61 9.44
N LEU A 151 -2.25 12.16 8.37
CA LEU A 151 -1.05 12.76 7.79
C LEU A 151 -1.04 12.52 6.27
N SER A 152 -0.66 13.56 5.52
CA SER A 152 -0.40 13.56 4.08
C SER A 152 1.06 13.99 3.81
N GLY A 153 1.58 13.61 2.65
CA GLY A 153 2.89 14.04 2.16
C GLY A 153 2.75 14.97 0.96
N ALA A 154 3.76 15.82 0.71
CA ALA A 154 3.78 16.71 -0.45
C ALA A 154 4.19 15.98 -1.75
N SER A 155 4.99 14.92 -1.64
CA SER A 155 5.52 14.17 -2.77
C SER A 155 5.32 12.66 -2.61
N PRO A 156 5.04 11.91 -3.70
CA PRO A 156 4.88 10.45 -3.63
C PRO A 156 6.20 9.71 -3.31
N GLU A 157 7.35 10.34 -3.50
CA GLU A 157 8.66 9.79 -3.12
C GLU A 157 8.94 9.95 -1.62
N ASP A 158 8.15 10.73 -0.87
CA ASP A 158 8.38 10.95 0.56
C ASP A 158 8.05 9.70 1.40
N GLU A 159 8.71 9.58 2.56
CA GLU A 159 8.57 8.43 3.46
C GLU A 159 7.54 8.67 4.57
N GLY A 160 6.88 9.83 4.58
CA GLY A 160 5.90 10.22 5.60
C GLY A 160 4.77 9.20 5.79
N LEU A 161 4.42 8.46 4.74
CA LEU A 161 3.41 7.41 4.79
C LEU A 161 3.77 6.26 5.75
N TYR A 162 5.07 5.98 5.96
CA TYR A 162 5.55 4.94 6.88
C TYR A 162 5.53 5.37 8.35
N VAL A 163 5.58 6.68 8.63
CA VAL A 163 5.71 7.19 10.01
C VAL A 163 4.52 6.78 10.87
N LEU A 164 3.29 7.05 10.40
CA LEU A 164 2.09 6.63 11.13
C LEU A 164 1.94 5.11 11.17
N HIS A 165 2.41 4.41 10.14
CA HIS A 165 2.41 2.95 10.12
C HIS A 165 3.28 2.39 11.25
N HIS A 166 4.51 2.86 11.40
CA HIS A 166 5.41 2.44 12.49
C HIS A 166 4.93 2.90 13.86
N GLN A 167 4.36 4.11 13.99
CA GLN A 167 3.76 4.56 15.25
C GLN A 167 2.60 3.66 15.70
N HIS A 168 1.76 3.24 14.74
CA HIS A 168 0.70 2.28 15.03
C HIS A 168 1.29 0.92 15.44
N TRP A 169 2.29 0.41 14.72
CA TRP A 169 2.98 -0.83 15.10
C TRP A 169 3.56 -0.76 16.52
N VAL A 170 4.26 0.31 16.89
CA VAL A 170 4.78 0.50 18.26
C VAL A 170 3.64 0.43 19.28
N SER A 171 2.52 1.11 19.00
CA SER A 171 1.35 1.12 19.89
C SER A 171 0.74 -0.29 20.07
N GLU A 172 0.66 -1.07 18.99
CA GLU A 172 0.17 -2.45 19.03
C GLU A 172 1.14 -3.38 19.79
N MET A 173 2.45 -3.25 19.57
CA MET A 173 3.46 -4.05 20.26
C MET A 173 3.50 -3.76 21.76
N LEU A 174 3.44 -2.49 22.16
CA LEU A 174 3.37 -2.12 23.58
C LEU A 174 2.11 -2.69 24.24
N ARG A 175 0.95 -2.60 23.56
CA ARG A 175 -0.30 -3.18 24.05
C ARG A 175 -0.20 -4.71 24.21
N ALA A 176 0.46 -5.38 23.27
CA ALA A 176 0.69 -6.83 23.36
C ALA A 176 1.59 -7.19 24.55
N ILE A 177 2.70 -6.47 24.76
CA ILE A 177 3.59 -6.64 25.91
C ILE A 177 2.83 -6.45 27.23
N ASP A 178 2.04 -5.38 27.35
CA ASP A 178 1.26 -5.11 28.56
C ASP A 178 0.23 -6.21 28.82
N LYS A 179 -0.42 -6.71 27.76
CA LYS A 179 -1.35 -7.84 27.86
C LYS A 179 -0.64 -9.11 28.33
N GLU A 180 0.51 -9.45 27.77
CA GLU A 180 1.30 -10.62 28.21
C GLU A 180 1.75 -10.47 29.66
N ARG A 181 2.28 -9.31 30.05
CA ARG A 181 2.67 -9.01 31.43
C ARG A 181 1.52 -9.18 32.42
N SER A 182 0.31 -8.76 32.05
CA SER A 182 -0.87 -8.88 32.92
C SER A 182 -1.28 -10.33 33.21
N GLN A 183 -0.80 -11.29 32.40
CA GLN A 183 -1.06 -12.73 32.60
C GLN A 183 -0.06 -13.37 33.58
N PHE A 184 1.03 -12.68 33.90
CA PHE A 184 2.02 -13.17 34.86
C PHE A 184 1.76 -12.57 36.25
N ILE A 185 1.88 -13.40 37.29
CA ILE A 185 1.91 -12.91 38.67
C ILE A 185 3.30 -12.32 38.90
N ALA A 186 3.38 -11.03 39.19
CA ALA A 186 4.63 -10.38 39.57
C ALA A 186 5.16 -11.02 40.86
N THR A 187 6.21 -11.83 40.76
CA THR A 187 6.98 -12.28 41.93
C THR A 187 8.00 -11.19 42.28
N ALA A 188 8.16 -10.89 43.56
CA ALA A 188 9.21 -9.98 44.01
C ALA A 188 10.57 -10.50 43.53
N SER A 189 11.32 -9.66 42.81
CA SER A 189 12.68 -9.95 42.38
C SER A 189 13.55 -10.23 43.60
N ALA A 190 14.35 -11.31 43.57
CA ALA A 190 15.36 -11.61 44.57
C ALA A 190 16.56 -10.66 44.47
#